data_AF-A0A520AIJ8-F1
#
_entry.id   AF-A0A520AIJ8-F1
#
_cell.length_a   1.000
_cell.length_b   1.000
_cell.length_c   1.000
_cell.angle_alpha   90.00
_cell.angle_beta   90.00
_cell.angle_gamma   90.00
#
_symmetry.space_group_name_H-M   'P 1'
#
loop_
_entity.id
_entity.type
_entity.pdbx_description
1 polymer ?
#
loop_
_entity_poly.entity_id
_entity_poly.type
_entity_poly.pdbx_seq_one_letter_code
_entity_poly.pdbx_strand_id
1 'polypeptide(L)'
;MNNKLKIGICFLLLTWLFTGIKCDDEFNEHSMFLKYRPTFQYYFKSPLGMQDMPANYPADLFEDQAIYDEFINEKHWSDNDFLETSICGILVLGLLYFLTAGLIKQFKYDK
;
A
#
# COMPACT_ATOMS: atom_id res chain seq x y z
N MET A 1 -22.39 -9.50 -12.89
CA MET A 1 -21.13 -8.75 -12.90
C MET A 1 -20.23 -9.23 -14.03
N ASN A 2 -19.87 -8.34 -14.96
CA ASN A 2 -19.03 -8.70 -16.11
C ASN A 2 -17.58 -9.06 -15.69
N ASN A 3 -16.88 -9.83 -16.52
CA ASN A 3 -15.53 -10.33 -16.21
C ASN A 3 -14.51 -9.21 -15.97
N LYS A 4 -14.62 -8.07 -16.68
CA LYS A 4 -13.73 -6.92 -16.46
C LYS A 4 -13.91 -6.34 -15.06
N LEU A 5 -15.15 -6.22 -14.58
CA LEU A 5 -15.44 -5.73 -13.24
C LEU A 5 -14.94 -6.71 -12.16
N LYS A 6 -15.06 -8.02 -12.38
CA LYS A 6 -14.46 -9.04 -11.49
C LYS A 6 -12.93 -8.86 -11.39
N ILE A 7 -12.26 -8.72 -12.53
CA ILE A 7 -10.80 -8.48 -12.57
C ILE A 7 -10.45 -7.16 -11.87
N GLY A 8 -11.23 -6.09 -12.09
CA GLY A 8 -11.04 -4.80 -11.42
C GLY A 8 -11.14 -4.89 -9.90
N ILE A 9 -12.08 -5.67 -9.38
CA ILE A 9 -12.19 -5.94 -7.94
C ILE A 9 -10.99 -6.74 -7.42
N CYS A 10 -10.49 -7.71 -8.18
CA CYS A 10 -9.25 -8.41 -7.79
C CYS A 10 -8.06 -7.45 -7.74
N PHE A 11 -7.88 -6.59 -8.75
CA PHE A 11 -6.85 -5.54 -8.72
C PHE A 11 -7.04 -4.60 -7.52
N LEU A 12 -8.27 -4.22 -7.18
CA LEU A 12 -8.55 -3.35 -6.03
C LEU A 12 -8.04 -3.98 -4.73
N LEU A 13 -8.36 -5.25 -4.52
CA LEU A 13 -7.93 -5.99 -3.34
C LEU A 13 -6.41 -6.16 -3.31
N LEU A 14 -5.80 -6.50 -4.44
CA LEU A 14 -4.34 -6.63 -4.52
C LEU A 14 -3.63 -5.31 -4.28
N THR A 15 -4.06 -4.22 -4.89
CA THR A 15 -3.52 -2.88 -4.63
C THR A 15 -3.67 -2.53 -3.16
N TRP A 16 -4.87 -2.63 -2.59
CA TRP A 16 -5.08 -2.26 -1.19
C TRP A 16 -4.23 -3.08 -0.21
N LEU A 17 -4.18 -4.40 -0.40
CA LEU A 17 -3.51 -5.30 0.52
C LEU A 17 -1.99 -5.27 0.39
N PHE A 18 -1.45 -5.10 -0.82
CA PHE A 18 -0.02 -5.23 -1.08
C PHE A 18 0.70 -3.90 -1.30
N THR A 19 0.03 -2.79 -1.60
CA THR A 19 0.69 -1.48 -1.64
C THR A 19 0.45 -0.71 -0.35
N GLY A 20 1.36 0.18 -0.01
CA GLY A 20 1.23 1.11 1.10
C GLY A 20 1.84 2.47 0.78
N ILE A 21 1.57 3.46 1.62
CA ILE A 21 2.22 4.76 1.61
C ILE A 21 3.04 4.87 2.88
N LYS A 22 4.34 5.13 2.73
CA LYS A 22 5.23 5.45 3.84
C LYS A 22 5.48 6.96 3.91
N CYS A 23 5.58 7.46 5.12
CA CYS A 23 6.02 8.83 5.41
C CYS A 23 7.48 8.80 5.85
N ASP A 24 8.30 9.63 5.21
CA ASP A 24 9.63 9.97 5.71
C ASP A 24 9.49 10.99 6.83
N ASP A 25 10.11 10.75 7.98
CA ASP A 25 9.99 11.61 9.15
C ASP A 25 10.93 12.84 9.08
N GLU A 26 11.98 12.79 8.27
CA GLU A 26 12.94 13.88 8.12
C GLU A 26 12.40 14.97 7.18
N PHE A 27 11.67 14.58 6.13
CA PHE A 27 11.18 15.51 5.10
C PHE A 27 9.65 15.54 4.93
N ASN A 28 8.88 14.76 5.72
CA ASN A 28 7.43 14.55 5.53
C ASN A 28 7.07 14.14 4.09
N GLU A 29 7.98 13.45 3.40
CA GLU A 29 7.76 12.98 2.03
C GLU A 29 6.96 11.68 2.03
N HIS A 30 5.95 11.60 1.16
CA HIS A 30 5.15 10.40 0.98
C HIS A 30 5.63 9.61 -0.22
N SER A 31 6.01 8.36 0.01
CA SER A 31 6.36 7.43 -1.07
C SER A 31 5.49 6.19 -1.02
N MET A 32 5.11 5.71 -2.20
CA MET A 32 4.38 4.45 -2.33
C MET A 32 5.39 3.31 -2.32
N PHE A 33 5.06 2.23 -1.61
CA PHE A 33 5.92 1.06 -1.50
C PHE A 33 5.07 -0.23 -1.60
N LEU A 34 5.74 -1.35 -1.88
CA LEU A 34 5.15 -2.67 -1.96
C LEU A 34 5.44 -3.44 -0.68
N LYS A 35 4.38 -3.81 0.03
CA LYS A 35 4.43 -4.61 1.24
C LYS A 35 4.89 -6.03 0.91
N TYR A 36 5.76 -6.59 1.74
CA TYR A 36 6.21 -7.97 1.61
C TYR A 36 5.10 -9.01 1.88
N ARG A 37 4.06 -8.63 2.63
CA ARG A 37 2.87 -9.45 2.93
C ARG A 37 1.59 -8.62 2.91
N PRO A 38 0.41 -9.22 2.68
CA PRO A 38 -0.84 -8.48 2.64
C PRO A 38 -1.26 -7.97 4.02
N THR A 39 -1.65 -6.70 4.11
CA THR A 39 -2.23 -6.08 5.31
C THR A 39 -3.30 -5.04 4.96
N PHE A 40 -4.24 -4.81 5.88
CA PHE A 40 -5.24 -3.74 5.74
C PHE A 40 -4.69 -2.34 6.04
N GLN A 41 -3.58 -2.24 6.78
CA GLN A 41 -2.92 -0.97 7.05
C GLN A 41 -2.33 -0.43 5.75
N TYR A 42 -2.72 0.79 5.37
CA TYR A 42 -2.28 1.39 4.12
C TYR A 42 -1.26 2.52 4.32
N TYR A 43 -1.29 3.16 5.50
CA TYR A 43 -0.40 4.27 5.84
C TYR A 43 0.58 3.84 6.93
N PHE A 44 1.86 4.13 6.71
CA PHE A 44 2.97 3.77 7.58
C PHE A 44 3.75 5.04 7.91
N LYS A 45 3.79 5.39 9.19
CA LYS A 45 4.55 6.53 9.71
C LYS A 45 5.18 6.12 11.03
N SER A 46 6.44 6.46 11.23
CA SER A 46 7.11 6.21 12.51
C SER A 46 6.54 7.16 13.56
N PRO A 47 6.01 6.65 14.68
CA PRO A 47 5.63 7.51 15.79
C PRO A 47 6.84 8.12 16.52
N LEU A 48 8.04 7.54 16.40
CA LEU A 48 9.29 8.06 16.98
C LEU A 48 10.01 9.06 16.07
N GLY A 49 9.79 8.99 14.76
CA GLY A 49 10.60 9.70 13.80
C GLY A 49 12.08 9.33 13.92
N MET A 50 12.96 10.33 14.04
CA MET A 50 14.41 10.15 14.22
C MET A 50 14.87 10.05 15.70
N GLN A 51 13.95 9.85 16.65
CA GLN A 51 14.27 9.81 18.08
C GLN A 51 14.47 8.38 18.59
N ASP A 52 15.40 8.22 19.54
CA ASP A 52 15.55 6.96 20.26
C ASP A 52 14.31 6.66 21.12
N MET A 53 13.94 5.39 21.22
CA MET A 53 12.79 4.96 22.02
C MET A 53 13.03 5.22 23.53
N PRO A 54 12.17 6.02 24.20
CA PRO A 54 12.33 6.29 25.63
C PRO A 54 11.89 5.09 26.48
N ALA A 55 12.42 4.99 27.70
CA ALA A 55 12.12 3.87 28.61
C ALA A 55 10.63 3.75 29.01
N ASN A 56 9.88 4.85 28.95
CA ASN A 56 8.45 4.91 29.28
C ASN A 56 7.59 5.09 28.02
N TYR A 57 7.95 4.44 26.92
CA TYR A 57 7.20 4.58 25.67
C TYR A 57 5.79 3.95 25.77
N PRO A 58 4.73 4.65 25.34
CA PRO A 58 3.38 4.12 25.35
C PRO A 58 3.26 2.81 24.55
N ALA A 59 2.47 1.86 25.06
CA ALA A 59 2.36 0.53 24.47
C ALA A 59 1.70 0.55 23.07
N ASP A 60 0.75 1.44 22.85
CA ASP A 60 0.10 1.68 21.55
C ASP A 60 1.09 2.21 20.51
N LEU A 61 1.91 3.19 20.88
CA LEU A 61 2.94 3.72 19.98
C LEU A 61 4.06 2.71 19.73
N PHE A 62 4.34 1.84 20.71
CA PHE A 62 5.31 0.74 20.54
C PHE A 62 4.86 -0.23 19.44
N GLU A 63 3.58 -0.59 19.40
CA GLU A 63 3.03 -1.45 18.34
C GLU A 63 3.12 -0.78 16.96
N ASP A 64 2.77 0.50 16.86
CA ASP A 64 2.87 1.26 15.60
C ASP A 64 4.32 1.36 15.11
N GLN A 65 5.28 1.57 16.03
CA GLN A 65 6.70 1.57 15.70
C GLN A 65 7.14 0.19 15.19
N ALA A 66 6.77 -0.89 15.89
CA ALA A 66 7.15 -2.24 15.50
C ALA A 66 6.61 -2.61 14.11
N ILE A 67 5.40 -2.14 13.77
CA ILE A 67 4.84 -2.31 12.43
C ILE A 67 5.63 -1.51 11.40
N TYR A 68 5.98 -0.25 11.72
CA TYR A 68 6.79 0.57 10.82
C TYR A 68 8.15 -0.10 10.55
N ASP A 69 8.84 -0.52 11.61
CA ASP A 69 10.15 -1.18 11.50
C ASP A 69 10.04 -2.46 10.68
N GLU A 70 9.04 -3.29 10.94
CA GLU A 70 8.83 -4.53 10.18
C GLU A 70 8.63 -4.27 8.67
N PHE A 71 7.77 -3.31 8.29
CA PHE A 71 7.38 -3.11 6.89
C PHE A 71 8.28 -2.15 6.10
N ILE A 72 8.97 -1.25 6.79
CA ILE A 72 9.72 -0.16 6.18
C ILE A 72 11.22 -0.30 6.39
N ASN A 73 11.69 -0.81 7.54
CA ASN A 73 13.12 -0.83 7.87
C ASN A 73 13.74 -2.24 7.74
N GLU A 74 12.99 -3.28 8.09
CA GLU A 74 13.53 -4.65 8.19
C GLU A 74 13.21 -5.52 6.98
N LYS A 75 11.95 -5.51 6.52
CA LYS A 75 11.50 -6.43 5.47
C LYS A 75 11.01 -5.67 4.26
N HIS A 76 11.79 -5.76 3.20
CA HIS A 76 11.43 -5.27 1.89
C HIS A 76 10.95 -6.41 1.00
N TRP A 77 10.03 -6.09 0.08
CA TRP A 77 9.64 -7.04 -0.95
C TRP A 77 10.75 -7.22 -2.00
N SER A 78 11.50 -6.15 -2.30
CA SER A 78 12.68 -6.17 -3.17
C SER A 78 13.62 -5.02 -2.83
N ASP A 79 14.93 -5.25 -2.91
CA ASP A 79 15.94 -4.18 -2.79
C ASP A 79 16.08 -3.35 -4.09
N ASN A 80 15.22 -3.59 -5.08
CA ASN A 80 15.25 -2.90 -6.36
C ASN A 80 14.06 -1.92 -6.45
N ASP A 81 14.34 -0.66 -6.16
CA ASP A 81 13.36 0.44 -6.17
C ASP A 81 12.59 0.56 -7.49
N PHE A 82 13.25 0.33 -8.62
CA PHE A 82 12.61 0.39 -9.94
C PHE A 82 11.58 -0.73 -10.10
N LEU A 83 11.93 -1.95 -9.66
CA LEU A 83 11.07 -3.12 -9.75
C LEU A 83 9.85 -2.94 -8.85
N GLU A 84 10.07 -2.51 -7.61
CA GLU A 84 9.02 -2.21 -6.65
C GLU A 84 8.04 -1.14 -7.18
N THR A 85 8.58 0.01 -7.61
CA THR A 85 7.80 1.11 -8.18
C THR A 85 7.00 0.66 -9.40
N SER A 86 7.61 -0.16 -10.26
CA SER A 86 6.96 -0.70 -11.45
C SER A 86 5.75 -1.58 -11.10
N ILE A 87 5.85 -2.42 -10.07
CA ILE A 87 4.73 -3.27 -9.65
C ILE A 87 3.62 -2.45 -9.03
N CYS A 88 3.95 -1.48 -8.17
CA CYS A 88 2.97 -0.51 -7.66
C CYS A 88 2.23 0.18 -8.83
N GLY A 89 2.97 0.61 -9.85
CA GLY A 89 2.42 1.19 -11.08
C GLY A 89 1.48 0.24 -11.82
N ILE A 90 1.86 -1.01 -12.03
CA ILE A 90 1.03 -2.03 -12.70
C ILE A 90 -0.27 -2.27 -11.92
N LEU A 91 -0.19 -2.38 -10.59
CA LEU A 91 -1.36 -2.59 -9.74
C LEU A 91 -2.33 -1.41 -9.84
N VAL A 92 -1.84 -0.17 -9.72
CA VAL A 92 -2.67 1.03 -9.79
C VAL A 92 -3.25 1.24 -11.19
N LEU A 93 -2.46 1.12 -12.25
CA LEU A 93 -2.94 1.29 -13.62
C LEU A 93 -3.91 0.19 -14.03
N GLY A 94 -3.62 -1.06 -13.65
CA GLY A 94 -4.51 -2.20 -13.86
C GLY A 94 -5.85 -2.01 -13.15
N LEU A 95 -5.82 -1.58 -11.88
CA LEU A 95 -7.00 -1.22 -11.11
C LEU A 95 -7.86 -0.19 -11.86
N LEU A 96 -7.27 0.94 -12.23
CA LEU A 96 -7.98 2.03 -12.92
C LEU A 96 -8.60 1.54 -14.23
N TYR A 97 -7.84 0.80 -15.04
CA TYR A 97 -8.31 0.31 -16.33
C TYR A 97 -9.47 -0.69 -16.19
N PHE A 98 -9.32 -1.73 -15.37
CA PHE A 98 -10.33 -2.79 -15.28
C PHE A 98 -11.59 -2.35 -14.54
N LEU A 99 -11.49 -1.51 -13.51
CA LEU A 99 -12.68 -0.93 -12.86
C LEU A 99 -13.45 -0.03 -13.81
N THR A 100 -12.80 0.95 -14.45
CA THR A 100 -13.48 1.90 -15.34
C THR A 100 -14.12 1.19 -16.54
N ALA A 101 -13.38 0.30 -17.21
CA ALA A 101 -13.92 -0.48 -18.32
C ALA A 101 -15.04 -1.44 -17.89
N GLY A 102 -14.92 -2.03 -16.69
CA GLY A 102 -15.95 -2.88 -16.09
C GLY A 102 -17.23 -2.12 -15.78
N LEU A 103 -17.13 -0.94 -15.16
CA LEU A 103 -18.26 -0.07 -14.83
C LEU A 103 -18.97 0.44 -16.08
N ILE A 104 -18.23 0.97 -17.07
CA ILE A 104 -18.81 1.43 -18.33
C ILE A 104 -19.58 0.31 -19.02
N LYS A 105 -19.02 -0.92 -19.04
CA LYS A 105 -19.70 -2.07 -19.63
C LYS A 105 -20.96 -2.46 -18.86
N GLN A 106 -20.95 -2.38 -17.54
CA GLN A 106 -22.12 -2.69 -16.72
C GLN A 106 -23.28 -1.72 -17.04
N PHE A 107 -23.02 -0.41 -17.01
CA PHE A 107 -24.07 0.60 -17.24
C PHE A 107 -24.53 0.72 -18.70
N LYS A 108 -23.73 0.30 -19.69
CA LYS A 108 -24.14 0.31 -21.11
C LYS A 108 -25.02 -0.88 -21.51
N TYR A 109 -24.99 -1.98 -20.77
CA TYR A 109 -25.81 -3.17 -21.05
C TYR A 109 -27.08 -3.27 -20.20
N ASP A 110 -27.19 -2.46 -19.14
CA ASP A 110 -28.42 -2.28 -18.34
C ASP A 110 -29.35 -1.18 -18.92
N LYS A 111 -29.05 -0.66 -20.13
CA LYS A 111 -29.92 0.18 -20.97
C LYS A 111 -30.29 -0.58 -22.24
#